data_AF-A0A7S3AI60-F1
#
_entry.id   AF-A0A7S3AI60-F1
#
_cell.length_a   1.000
_cell.length_b   1.000
_cell.length_c   1.000
_cell.angle_alpha   90.00
_cell.angle_beta   90.00
_cell.angle_gamma   90.00
#
_symmetry.space_group_name_H-M   'P 1'
#
loop_
_entity.id
_entity.type
_entity.pdbx_description
1 polymer ?
#
loop_
_entity_poly.entity_id
_entity_poly.type
_entity_poly.pdbx_seq_one_letter_code
_entity_poly.pdbx_strand_id
1 'polypeptide(L)'
;MAKYKDFFLNLMMTEELQLPLPDEGDHVESLKDGIVSFLSFATFGLLPVAAFGGFPAVFPSLGEFDLFLCSCALTCVALFFLGAYKAHFSDKRYLHSAAETVLLGAVSAGVAFFLGRTVEGLVRDFSETFQDRWQD
;
A
#
# COMPACT_ATOMS: atom_id res chain seq x y z
N MET A 1 45.38 16.67 14.49
CA MET A 1 44.15 16.10 13.91
C MET A 1 44.38 14.85 13.02
N ALA A 2 45.49 14.74 12.26
CA ALA A 2 45.74 13.59 11.35
C ALA A 2 45.87 12.18 11.99
N LYS A 3 45.95 12.07 13.33
CA LYS A 3 46.13 10.80 14.05
C LYS A 3 44.80 10.10 14.40
N TYR A 4 43.67 10.82 14.39
CA TYR A 4 42.35 10.32 14.78
C TYR A 4 41.34 10.55 13.65
N LYS A 5 41.52 9.83 12.54
CA LYS A 5 40.68 9.96 11.35
C LYS A 5 39.22 9.59 11.63
N ASP A 6 38.98 8.52 12.39
CA ASP A 6 37.62 8.04 12.67
C ASP A 6 36.82 9.05 13.51
N PHE A 7 37.47 9.70 14.49
CA PHE A 7 36.83 10.76 15.28
C PHE A 7 36.49 11.99 14.42
N PHE A 8 37.39 12.42 13.52
CA PHE A 8 37.14 13.54 12.63
C PHE A 8 36.06 13.23 11.57
N LEU A 9 36.04 12.00 11.06
CA LEU A 9 34.99 11.49 10.17
C LEU A 9 33.63 11.48 10.85
N ASN A 10 33.54 10.96 12.08
CA ASN A 10 32.31 10.92 12.85
C ASN A 10 31.79 12.34 13.17
N LEU A 11 32.69 13.28 13.47
CA LEU A 11 32.33 14.67 13.70
C LEU A 11 31.76 15.31 12.43
N MET A 12 32.40 15.13 11.27
CA MET A 12 31.83 15.64 10.00
C MET A 12 30.51 14.94 9.63
N MET A 13 30.39 13.61 9.80
CA MET A 13 29.13 12.92 9.48
C MET A 13 27.97 13.36 10.36
N THR A 14 28.23 13.64 11.64
CA THR A 14 27.18 14.00 12.60
C THR A 14 26.84 15.50 12.56
N GLU A 15 27.85 16.37 12.57
CA GLU A 15 27.62 17.82 12.68
C GLU A 15 27.34 18.50 11.34
N GLU A 16 27.98 18.04 10.26
CA GLU A 16 27.84 18.68 8.94
C GLU A 16 26.83 17.95 8.06
N LEU A 17 26.81 16.62 8.10
CA LEU A 17 25.91 15.81 7.28
C LEU A 17 24.62 15.40 8.02
N GLN A 18 24.56 15.63 9.33
CA GLN A 18 23.43 15.24 10.20
C GLN A 18 22.99 13.78 10.04
N LEU A 19 23.92 12.90 9.65
CA LEU A 19 23.65 11.48 9.51
C LEU A 19 23.86 10.78 10.85
N PRO A 20 22.94 9.88 11.25
CA PRO A 20 23.21 8.99 12.36
C PRO A 20 24.42 8.11 12.04
N LEU A 21 25.27 7.88 13.04
CA LEU A 21 26.43 7.00 12.90
C LEU A 21 25.92 5.56 12.73
N PRO A 22 26.36 4.84 11.69
CA PRO A 22 25.95 3.46 11.52
C PRO A 22 26.49 2.60 12.66
N ASP A 23 25.61 1.97 13.42
CA ASP A 23 26.00 1.03 14.46
C ASP A 23 26.29 -0.34 13.84
N GLU A 24 27.09 -1.18 14.50
CA GLU A 24 27.45 -2.51 13.97
C GLU A 24 26.21 -3.42 13.73
N GLY A 25 25.07 -3.06 14.34
CA GLY A 25 23.76 -3.70 14.19
C GLY A 25 22.86 -3.17 13.05
N ASP A 26 23.21 -2.11 12.33
CA ASP A 26 22.29 -1.48 11.35
C ASP A 26 21.83 -2.45 10.24
N HIS A 27 22.68 -3.39 9.84
CA HIS A 27 22.34 -4.40 8.83
C HIS A 27 21.22 -5.35 9.30
N VAL A 28 21.20 -5.71 10.59
CA VAL A 28 20.15 -6.57 11.14
C VAL A 28 18.87 -5.78 11.40
N GLU A 29 18.97 -4.50 11.77
CA GLU A 29 17.81 -3.61 11.88
C GLU A 29 17.15 -3.37 10.52
N SER A 30 17.93 -3.12 9.48
CA SER A 30 17.41 -2.92 8.12
C SER A 30 16.68 -4.16 7.57
N LEU A 31 17.21 -5.36 7.85
CA LEU A 31 16.53 -6.62 7.49
C LEU A 31 15.22 -6.79 8.26
N LYS A 32 15.22 -6.46 9.55
CA LYS A 32 14.01 -6.52 10.38
C LYS A 32 12.94 -5.57 9.86
N ASP A 33 13.29 -4.33 9.52
CA ASP A 33 12.38 -3.36 8.96
C ASP A 33 11.78 -3.83 7.63
N GLY A 34 12.61 -4.44 6.77
CA GLY A 34 12.15 -5.06 5.52
C GLY A 34 11.13 -6.18 5.76
N ILE A 35 11.41 -7.10 6.68
CA ILE A 35 10.50 -8.21 7.01
C ILE A 35 9.20 -7.70 7.63
N VAL A 36 9.27 -6.73 8.54
CA VAL A 36 8.09 -6.13 9.19
C VAL A 36 7.22 -5.40 8.15
N SER A 37 7.83 -4.66 7.24
CA SER A 37 7.14 -3.97 6.14
C SER A 37 6.45 -4.99 5.21
N PHE A 38 7.15 -6.05 4.81
CA PHE A 38 6.59 -7.11 3.97
C PHE A 38 5.38 -7.79 4.61
N LEU A 39 5.50 -8.22 5.86
CA LEU A 39 4.40 -8.87 6.59
C LEU A 39 3.22 -7.92 6.81
N SER A 40 3.50 -6.63 7.07
CA SER A 40 2.45 -5.62 7.20
C SER A 40 1.69 -5.45 5.88
N PHE A 41 2.39 -5.24 4.76
CA PHE A 41 1.73 -5.13 3.46
C PHE A 41 0.98 -6.40 3.04
N ALA A 42 1.54 -7.58 3.31
CA ALA A 42 0.89 -8.85 3.00
C ALA A 42 -0.43 -9.02 3.77
N THR A 43 -0.44 -8.75 5.08
CA THR A 43 -1.63 -8.91 5.92
C THR A 43 -2.70 -7.85 5.63
N PHE A 44 -2.31 -6.57 5.49
CA PHE A 44 -3.25 -5.50 5.17
C PHE A 44 -3.75 -5.57 3.73
N GLY A 45 -2.91 -5.99 2.78
CA GLY A 45 -3.29 -6.21 1.38
C GLY A 45 -4.22 -7.41 1.19
N LEU A 46 -4.19 -8.38 2.11
CA LEU A 46 -5.10 -9.52 2.09
C LEU A 46 -6.52 -9.13 2.50
N LEU A 47 -6.74 -8.04 3.26
CA LEU A 47 -8.06 -7.65 3.76
C LEU A 47 -9.12 -7.48 2.65
N PRO A 48 -8.88 -6.66 1.59
CA PRO A 48 -9.86 -6.51 0.50
C PRO A 48 -10.06 -7.79 -0.32
N VAL A 49 -8.99 -8.58 -0.48
CA VAL A 49 -9.00 -9.85 -1.23
C VAL A 49 -9.78 -10.92 -0.47
N ALA A 50 -9.60 -11.00 0.86
CA ALA A 50 -10.33 -11.90 1.74
C ALA A 50 -11.82 -11.56 1.77
N ALA A 51 -12.19 -10.27 1.66
CA ALA A 51 -13.59 -9.89 1.51
C ALA A 51 -14.21 -10.46 0.22
N PHE A 52 -13.47 -10.47 -0.89
CA PHE A 52 -13.97 -10.98 -2.17
C PHE A 52 -13.95 -12.52 -2.26
N GLY A 53 -12.92 -13.17 -1.71
CA GLY A 53 -12.77 -14.63 -1.76
C GLY A 53 -13.45 -15.40 -0.63
N GLY A 54 -13.58 -14.80 0.56
CA GLY A 54 -14.08 -15.46 1.77
C GLY A 54 -15.59 -15.31 2.00
N PHE A 55 -16.18 -14.15 1.66
CA PHE A 55 -17.62 -13.93 1.81
C PHE A 55 -18.52 -14.84 0.96
N PRO A 56 -18.22 -15.13 -0.32
CA PRO A 56 -19.08 -16.02 -1.12
C PRO A 56 -19.11 -17.46 -0.56
N ALA A 57 -18.10 -17.87 0.23
CA ALA A 57 -18.09 -19.18 0.88
C ALA A 57 -19.02 -19.25 2.11
N VAL A 58 -19.36 -18.11 2.73
CA VAL A 58 -20.18 -18.04 3.95
C VAL A 58 -21.62 -17.60 3.64
N PHE A 59 -21.82 -16.77 2.61
CA PHE A 59 -23.14 -16.26 2.20
C PHE A 59 -23.37 -16.45 0.69
N PRO A 60 -23.89 -17.62 0.26
CA PRO A 60 -24.09 -17.93 -1.15
C PRO A 60 -25.23 -17.15 -1.84
N SER A 61 -25.94 -16.25 -1.13
CA SER A 61 -27.09 -15.51 -1.67
C SER A 61 -26.82 -14.02 -1.95
N LEU A 62 -25.59 -13.54 -1.77
CA LEU A 62 -25.24 -12.14 -2.01
C LEU A 62 -24.88 -11.95 -3.49
N GLY A 63 -25.45 -10.94 -4.14
CA GLY A 63 -25.14 -10.61 -5.53
C GLY A 63 -23.74 -10.01 -5.66
N GLU A 64 -23.16 -10.03 -6.88
CA GLU A 64 -21.81 -9.49 -7.16
C GLU A 64 -21.65 -8.02 -6.71
N PHE A 65 -22.73 -7.24 -6.78
CA PHE A 65 -22.75 -5.85 -6.32
C PHE A 65 -22.63 -5.72 -4.79
N ASP A 66 -23.26 -6.62 -4.03
CA ASP A 66 -23.20 -6.60 -2.56
C ASP A 66 -21.81 -7.00 -2.06
N LEU A 67 -21.16 -7.97 -2.72
CA LEU A 67 -19.77 -8.36 -2.43
C LEU A 67 -18.81 -7.20 -2.69
N PHE A 68 -19.00 -6.49 -3.81
CA PHE A 68 -18.20 -5.31 -4.14
C PHE A 68 -18.37 -4.21 -3.09
N LEU A 69 -19.61 -3.91 -2.68
CA LEU A 69 -19.90 -2.89 -1.68
C LEU A 69 -19.33 -3.27 -0.31
N CYS A 70 -19.42 -4.54 0.07
CA CYS A 70 -18.85 -5.05 1.32
C CYS A 70 -17.31 -4.95 1.35
N SER A 71 -16.63 -5.30 0.24
CA SER A 71 -15.18 -5.15 0.11
C SER A 71 -14.74 -3.68 0.16
N CYS A 72 -15.47 -2.80 -0.52
CA CYS A 72 -15.23 -1.36 -0.46
C CYS A 72 -15.37 -0.81 0.96
N ALA A 73 -16.47 -1.15 1.65
CA ALA A 73 -16.71 -0.73 3.04
C ALA A 73 -15.62 -1.24 3.99
N LEU A 74 -15.21 -2.52 3.87
CA LEU A 74 -14.14 -3.08 4.68
C LEU A 74 -12.81 -2.36 4.44
N THR A 75 -12.50 -2.05 3.19
CA THR A 75 -11.28 -1.31 2.82
C THR A 75 -11.29 0.11 3.38
N CYS A 76 -12.43 0.82 3.32
CA CYS A 76 -12.57 2.13 3.93
C CYS A 76 -12.36 2.09 5.45
N VAL A 77 -12.94 1.10 6.13
CA VAL A 77 -12.75 0.90 7.57
C VAL A 77 -11.28 0.60 7.90
N ALA A 78 -10.62 -0.27 7.13
CA ALA A 78 -9.21 -0.59 7.30
C ALA A 78 -8.30 0.65 7.12
N LEU A 79 -8.52 1.45 6.06
CA LEU A 79 -7.78 2.69 5.81
C LEU A 79 -8.04 3.75 6.88
N PHE A 80 -9.27 3.81 7.41
CA PHE A 80 -9.61 4.72 8.50
C PHE A 80 -8.84 4.36 9.77
N PHE A 81 -8.81 3.09 10.16
CA PHE A 81 -8.02 2.62 11.31
C PHE A 81 -6.52 2.85 11.11
N LEU A 82 -6.00 2.55 9.92
CA LEU A 82 -4.59 2.78 9.60
C LEU A 82 -4.22 4.27 9.68
N GLY A 83 -5.07 5.14 9.14
CA GLY A 83 -4.87 6.59 9.19
C GLY A 83 -5.00 7.16 10.61
N ALA A 84 -5.87 6.59 11.44
CA ALA A 84 -5.99 6.95 12.86
C ALA A 84 -4.77 6.50 13.67
N TYR A 85 -4.28 5.28 13.45
CA TYR A 85 -3.08 4.75 14.11
C TYR A 85 -1.83 5.55 13.72
N LYS A 86 -1.71 5.91 12.44
CA LYS A 86 -0.66 6.83 11.95
C LYS A 86 -0.72 8.19 12.65
N ALA A 87 -1.92 8.73 12.92
CA ALA A 87 -2.07 10.03 13.58
C ALA A 87 -1.56 10.03 15.03
N HIS A 88 -1.66 8.89 15.72
CA HIS A 88 -1.16 8.73 17.08
C HIS A 88 0.34 9.02 17.20
N PHE A 89 1.14 8.65 16.19
CA PHE A 89 2.58 8.90 16.18
C PHE A 89 2.96 10.30 15.67
N SER A 90 2.02 11.03 15.06
CA SER A 90 2.33 12.27 14.32
C SER A 90 1.78 13.55 15.00
N ASP A 91 1.22 13.46 16.21
CA ASP A 91 0.64 14.58 16.99
C ASP A 91 -0.41 15.41 16.20
N LYS A 92 -1.04 14.79 15.19
CA LYS A 92 -2.08 15.40 14.35
C LYS A 92 -3.46 14.92 14.79
N ARG A 93 -4.49 15.73 14.51
CA ARG A 93 -5.89 15.36 14.78
C ARG A 93 -6.24 14.04 14.08
N TYR A 94 -6.60 13.02 14.87
CA TYR A 94 -6.88 11.65 14.41
C TYR A 94 -7.84 11.58 13.22
N LEU A 95 -8.94 12.32 13.30
CA LEU A 95 -9.98 12.35 12.26
C LEU A 95 -9.47 12.95 10.94
N HIS A 96 -8.56 13.92 10.98
CA HIS A 96 -8.01 14.55 9.78
C HIS A 96 -7.09 13.59 9.03
N SER A 97 -6.16 12.94 9.77
CA SER A 97 -5.24 11.96 9.19
C SER A 97 -5.97 10.74 8.62
N ALA A 98 -7.00 10.26 9.32
CA ALA A 98 -7.85 9.18 8.84
C ALA A 98 -8.60 9.57 7.56
N ALA A 99 -9.22 10.75 7.52
CA ALA A 99 -9.93 11.26 6.34
C ALA A 99 -8.98 11.43 5.13
N GLU A 100 -7.80 12.01 5.32
CA GLU A 100 -6.78 12.15 4.26
C GLU A 100 -6.38 10.78 3.69
N THR A 101 -6.18 9.79 4.55
CA THR A 101 -5.77 8.44 4.15
C THR A 101 -6.87 7.73 3.36
N VAL A 102 -8.13 7.85 3.78
CA VAL A 102 -9.28 7.31 3.05
C VAL A 102 -9.47 8.01 1.70
N LEU A 103 -9.34 9.34 1.65
CA LEU A 103 -9.46 10.11 0.41
C LEU A 103 -8.37 9.73 -0.60
N LEU A 104 -7.11 9.60 -0.17
CA LEU A 104 -6.02 9.15 -1.03
C LEU A 104 -6.28 7.73 -1.56
N GLY A 105 -6.78 6.83 -0.72
CA GLY A 105 -7.18 5.49 -1.12
C GLY A 105 -8.31 5.50 -2.15
N ALA A 106 -9.35 6.30 -1.93
CA ALA A 106 -10.48 6.42 -2.85
C ALA A 106 -10.07 6.98 -4.22
N VAL A 107 -9.21 8.00 -4.25
CA VAL A 107 -8.67 8.56 -5.50
C VAL A 107 -7.84 7.52 -6.24
N SER A 108 -6.94 6.82 -5.55
CA SER A 108 -6.12 5.76 -6.14
C SER A 108 -6.97 4.63 -6.74
N ALA A 109 -7.97 4.15 -5.98
CA ALA A 109 -8.90 3.12 -6.44
C ALA A 109 -9.74 3.59 -7.65
N GLY A 110 -10.19 4.85 -7.65
CA GLY A 110 -10.90 5.44 -8.78
C GLY A 110 -10.04 5.50 -10.05
N VAL A 111 -8.77 5.88 -9.92
CA VAL A 111 -7.82 5.88 -11.04
C VAL A 111 -7.58 4.44 -11.55
N ALA A 112 -7.38 3.48 -10.65
CA ALA A 112 -7.21 2.08 -11.02
C ALA A 112 -8.43 1.52 -11.77
N PHE A 113 -9.65 1.86 -11.33
CA PHE A 113 -10.89 1.46 -12.02
C PHE A 113 -10.99 2.07 -13.43
N PHE A 114 -10.66 3.36 -13.57
CA PHE A 114 -10.69 4.04 -14.86
C PHE A 114 -9.67 3.44 -15.85
N LEU A 115 -8.45 3.18 -15.38
CA LEU A 115 -7.42 2.52 -16.18
C LEU A 115 -7.85 1.11 -16.57
N GLY A 116 -8.41 0.33 -15.64
CA GLY A 116 -8.94 -1.01 -15.93
C GLY A 116 -9.98 -1.00 -17.04
N ARG A 117 -10.96 -0.08 -16.96
CA ARG A 117 -12.00 0.07 -17.98
C ARG A 117 -11.43 0.48 -19.35
N THR A 118 -10.42 1.34 -19.37
CA THR A 118 -9.79 1.81 -20.61
C THR A 118 -9.03 0.67 -21.29
N VAL A 119 -8.30 -0.12 -20.50
CA VAL A 119 -7.56 -1.30 -20.99
C VAL A 119 -8.52 -2.38 -21.47
N GLU A 120 -9.62 -2.64 -20.76
CA GLU A 120 -10.64 -3.61 -21.18
C GLU A 120 -11.21 -3.26 -22.56
N GLY A 121 -11.51 -1.96 -22.80
CA GLY A 121 -11.97 -1.50 -24.12
C GLY A 121 -10.95 -1.78 -25.23
N LEU A 122 -9.67 -1.50 -24.99
CA LEU A 122 -8.60 -1.74 -25.95
C LEU A 122 -8.37 -3.24 -26.21
N VAL A 123 -8.48 -4.07 -25.17
CA VAL A 123 -8.34 -5.52 -25.26
C VAL A 123 -9.51 -6.13 -26.05
N ARG A 124 -10.73 -5.65 -25.86
CA ARG A 124 -11.90 -6.12 -26.62
C ARG A 124 -11.76 -5.82 -28.11
N ASP A 125 -11.37 -4.60 -28.46
CA ASP A 125 -11.14 -4.18 -29.86
C ASP A 125 -10.03 -5.00 -30.54
N PHE A 126 -8.92 -5.25 -29.82
CA PHE A 126 -7.86 -6.12 -30.31
C PHE A 126 -8.33 -7.57 -30.47
N SER A 127 -9.15 -8.07 -29.54
CA SER A 127 -9.68 -9.44 -29.58
C SER A 127 -10.60 -9.66 -30.78
N GLU A 128 -11.46 -8.68 -31.11
CA GLU A 128 -12.33 -8.75 -32.29
C GLU A 128 -11.51 -8.75 -33.58
N THR A 129 -10.53 -7.85 -33.69
CA THR A 129 -9.61 -7.77 -34.84
C THR A 129 -8.75 -9.04 -35.03
N PHE A 130 -8.41 -9.73 -33.94
CA PHE A 130 -7.64 -10.98 -34.01
C PHE A 130 -8.51 -12.15 -34.42
N GLN A 131 -9.76 -12.21 -33.96
CA GLN A 131 -10.68 -13.31 -34.28
C GLN A 131 -11.10 -13.31 -35.75
N ASP A 132 -11.35 -12.12 -36.31
CA ASP A 132 -11.66 -11.96 -37.75
C ASP A 132 -10.49 -12.42 -38.65
N ARG A 133 -9.24 -12.29 -38.18
CA ARG A 133 -8.04 -12.62 -38.97
C ARG A 133 -7.70 -14.12 -39.02
N TRP A 134 -8.33 -14.96 -38.20
CA TRP A 134 -8.12 -16.41 -38.18
C TRP A 134 -9.36 -17.21 -38.61
N GLN A 135 -10.44 -16.53 -39.00
CA GLN A 135 -11.66 -17.13 -39.54
C GLN A 135 -11.73 -17.14 -41.08
N ASP A 136 -10.75 -16.54 -41.77
CA ASP A 136 -10.47 -16.68 -43.21
C ASP A 136 -9.34 -17.71 -43.48
#